data_AF-A0A7S0NTM6-F1
#
_entry.id   AF-A0A7S0NTM6-F1
#
_cell.length_a   1.000
_cell.length_b   1.000
_cell.length_c   1.000
_cell.angle_alpha   90.00
_cell.angle_beta   90.00
_cell.angle_gamma   90.00
#
_symmetry.space_group_name_H-M   'P 1'
#
loop_
_entity.id
_entity.type
_entity.pdbx_description
1 polymer ?
#
loop_
_entity_poly.entity_id
_entity_poly.type
_entity_poly.pdbx_seq_one_letter_code
_entity_poly.pdbx_strand_id
1 'polypeptide(L)'
;LQALSNIAECFVHSYPNGGLPNAMGGYDETPDSFAKSLKVFMDMGLVNALGGCCGTGPEHISVLDKFITEYGAAPRGRPSPFTEMRISGLEPLVVDKNLGFMNVGERCNIAGSIKYKKLILN
;
A
#
# COMPACT_ATOMS: atom_id res chain seq x y z
N LEU A 1 3.54 0.61 -4.38
CA LEU A 1 2.63 -0.55 -4.54
C LEU A 1 3.34 -1.89 -4.35
N GLN A 2 4.44 -2.17 -5.05
CA GLN A 2 5.16 -3.45 -4.96
C GLN A 2 5.52 -3.87 -3.53
N ALA A 3 6.09 -2.95 -2.72
CA ALA A 3 6.42 -3.24 -1.32
C ALA A 3 5.20 -3.68 -0.49
N LEU A 4 4.06 -2.98 -0.63
CA LEU A 4 2.79 -3.34 0.02
C LEU A 4 2.28 -4.69 -0.48
N SER A 5 2.35 -4.92 -1.80
CA SER A 5 1.89 -6.13 -2.45
C SER A 5 2.62 -7.38 -1.95
N ASN A 6 3.91 -7.28 -1.62
CA ASN A 6 4.68 -8.42 -1.12
C ASN A 6 4.32 -8.83 0.31
N ILE A 7 3.71 -7.94 1.10
CA ILE A 7 3.47 -8.16 2.54
C ILE A 7 2.00 -8.22 2.92
N ALA A 8 1.09 -7.77 2.06
CA ALA A 8 -0.34 -7.72 2.39
C ALA A 8 -0.95 -9.13 2.44
N GLU A 9 -1.32 -9.62 3.61
CA GLU A 9 -2.04 -10.90 3.75
C GLU A 9 -3.51 -10.81 3.27
N CYS A 10 -3.97 -9.62 2.92
CA CYS A 10 -5.28 -9.33 2.37
C CYS A 10 -5.25 -9.10 0.85
N PHE A 11 -6.43 -8.81 0.28
CA PHE A 11 -6.53 -8.35 -1.10
C PHE A 11 -5.97 -6.93 -1.24
N VAL A 12 -5.27 -6.69 -2.35
CA VAL A 12 -4.67 -5.39 -2.67
C VAL A 12 -5.41 -4.79 -3.85
N HIS A 13 -5.82 -3.53 -3.76
CA HIS A 13 -6.40 -2.80 -4.88
C HIS A 13 -5.61 -1.52 -5.13
N SER A 14 -5.67 -1.00 -6.36
CA SER A 14 -5.07 0.28 -6.72
C SER A 14 -6.03 1.07 -7.60
N TYR A 15 -6.23 2.34 -7.28
CA TYR A 15 -7.08 3.27 -8.02
C TYR A 15 -6.32 4.59 -8.22
N PRO A 16 -5.36 4.66 -9.16
CA PRO A 16 -4.56 5.86 -9.35
C PRO A 16 -5.38 7.00 -9.99
N ASN A 17 -4.82 8.21 -9.93
CA ASN A 17 -5.33 9.34 -10.69
C ASN A 17 -5.14 9.13 -12.20
N GLY A 18 -5.87 9.88 -13.02
CA GLY A 18 -5.67 9.97 -14.48
C GLY A 18 -4.43 10.79 -14.82
N GLY A 19 -3.27 10.37 -14.31
CA GLY A 19 -2.00 11.05 -14.44
C GLY A 19 -1.74 12.08 -13.34
N LEU A 20 -0.66 12.85 -13.52
CA LEU A 20 -0.37 13.99 -12.65
C LEU A 20 -1.25 15.18 -13.03
N PRO A 21 -1.68 16.00 -12.05
CA PRO A 21 -2.41 17.21 -12.36
C PRO A 21 -1.55 18.16 -13.20
N ASN A 22 -2.13 18.73 -14.24
CA ASN A 22 -1.51 19.76 -15.05
C ASN A 22 -1.48 21.11 -14.33
N ALA A 23 -0.84 22.12 -14.93
CA ALA A 23 -0.70 23.45 -14.33
C ALA A 23 -2.05 24.16 -14.05
N MET A 24 -3.12 23.72 -14.68
CA MET A 24 -4.49 24.22 -14.48
C MET A 24 -5.29 23.39 -13.46
N GLY A 25 -4.67 22.38 -12.84
CA GLY A 25 -5.32 21.46 -11.90
C GLY A 25 -6.20 20.39 -12.57
N GLY A 26 -6.17 20.29 -13.89
CA GLY A 26 -6.85 19.26 -14.68
C GLY A 26 -5.98 18.02 -14.91
N TYR A 27 -6.54 17.04 -15.62
CA TYR A 27 -5.88 15.77 -15.94
C TYR A 27 -5.97 15.53 -17.44
N ASP A 28 -4.82 15.31 -18.09
CA ASP A 28 -4.72 15.17 -19.55
C ASP A 28 -4.62 13.71 -20.01
N GLU A 29 -4.56 12.75 -19.06
CA GLU A 29 -4.45 11.33 -19.40
C GLU A 29 -5.76 10.80 -19.99
N THR A 30 -5.67 10.26 -21.20
CA THR A 30 -6.79 9.64 -21.91
C THR A 30 -7.18 8.30 -21.28
N PRO A 31 -8.43 7.81 -21.47
CA PRO A 31 -8.85 6.47 -21.07
C PRO A 31 -7.91 5.35 -21.53
N ASP A 32 -7.44 5.38 -22.78
CA ASP A 32 -6.53 4.37 -23.34
C ASP A 32 -5.14 4.41 -22.71
N SER A 33 -4.57 5.61 -22.52
CA SER A 33 -3.25 5.75 -21.89
C SER A 33 -3.30 5.33 -20.42
N PHE A 34 -4.38 5.68 -19.72
CA PHE A 34 -4.62 5.27 -18.33
C PHE A 34 -4.68 3.74 -18.21
N ALA A 35 -5.49 3.06 -19.04
CA ALA A 35 -5.57 1.60 -18.99
C ALA A 35 -4.21 0.93 -19.29
N LYS A 36 -3.48 1.43 -20.29
CA LYS A 36 -2.15 0.92 -20.64
C LYS A 36 -1.12 1.13 -19.54
N SER A 37 -1.18 2.25 -18.81
CA SER A 37 -0.24 2.51 -17.70
C SER A 37 -0.38 1.51 -16.56
N LEU A 38 -1.59 0.94 -16.37
CA LEU A 38 -1.87 -0.09 -15.36
C LEU A 38 -1.43 -1.49 -15.75
N LYS A 39 -0.98 -1.72 -17.00
CA LYS A 39 -0.48 -3.02 -17.46
C LYS A 39 0.62 -3.55 -16.56
N VAL A 40 1.53 -2.69 -16.09
CA VAL A 40 2.64 -3.07 -15.21
C VAL A 40 2.16 -3.71 -13.90
N PHE A 41 1.00 -3.30 -13.37
CA PHE A 41 0.46 -3.89 -12.14
C PHE A 41 -0.07 -5.30 -12.37
N MET A 42 -0.61 -5.57 -13.57
CA MET A 42 -1.04 -6.89 -13.98
C MET A 42 0.16 -7.80 -14.31
N ASP A 43 1.15 -7.29 -15.04
CA ASP A 43 2.38 -8.02 -15.41
C ASP A 43 3.13 -8.52 -14.18
N MET A 44 3.17 -7.69 -13.15
CA MET A 44 3.85 -7.99 -11.90
C MET A 44 2.95 -8.69 -10.88
N GLY A 45 1.68 -8.96 -11.21
CA GLY A 45 0.72 -9.62 -10.31
C GLY A 45 0.51 -8.88 -8.99
N LEU A 46 0.48 -7.53 -9.02
CA LEU A 46 0.54 -6.70 -7.80
C LEU A 46 -0.81 -6.45 -7.13
N VAL A 47 -1.91 -6.68 -7.84
CA VAL A 47 -3.26 -6.27 -7.41
C VAL A 47 -4.30 -7.36 -7.65
N ASN A 48 -5.38 -7.28 -6.89
CA ASN A 48 -6.60 -8.07 -7.03
C ASN A 48 -7.73 -7.27 -7.69
N ALA A 49 -7.66 -5.94 -7.64
CA ALA A 49 -8.62 -5.04 -8.28
C ALA A 49 -7.93 -3.74 -8.72
N LEU A 50 -8.44 -3.16 -9.81
CA LEU A 50 -8.03 -1.86 -10.33
C LEU A 50 -9.24 -0.93 -10.42
N GLY A 51 -8.99 0.37 -10.26
CA GLY A 51 -10.00 1.42 -10.41
C GLY A 51 -9.36 2.75 -10.76
N GLY A 52 -10.06 3.85 -10.51
CA GLY A 52 -9.56 5.21 -10.75
C GLY A 52 -9.93 6.18 -9.64
N CYS A 53 -9.13 7.23 -9.48
CA CYS A 53 -9.34 8.32 -8.53
C CYS A 53 -9.57 9.65 -9.28
N CYS A 54 -8.90 10.73 -8.88
CA CYS A 54 -9.05 12.04 -9.49
C CYS A 54 -8.62 12.02 -10.97
N GLY A 55 -9.36 12.70 -11.84
CA GLY A 55 -9.08 12.72 -13.28
C GLY A 55 -9.55 11.49 -14.05
N THR A 56 -10.18 10.53 -13.39
CA THR A 56 -10.81 9.37 -14.04
C THR A 56 -12.33 9.49 -14.01
N GLY A 57 -13.00 8.88 -14.99
CA GLY A 57 -14.46 8.84 -15.07
C GLY A 57 -14.99 7.54 -15.66
N PRO A 58 -16.29 7.45 -15.96
CA PRO A 58 -16.91 6.25 -16.52
C PRO A 58 -16.25 5.75 -17.81
N GLU A 59 -15.75 6.66 -18.66
CA GLU A 59 -15.03 6.29 -19.89
C GLU A 59 -13.70 5.58 -19.58
N HIS A 60 -12.91 6.10 -18.63
CA HIS A 60 -11.68 5.45 -18.16
C HIS A 60 -11.95 4.06 -17.61
N ILE A 61 -12.99 3.90 -16.78
CA ILE A 61 -13.34 2.61 -16.19
C ILE A 61 -13.81 1.62 -17.25
N SER A 62 -14.59 2.06 -18.24
CA SER A 62 -15.05 1.21 -19.35
C SER A 62 -13.89 0.68 -20.19
N VAL A 63 -12.92 1.54 -20.52
CA VAL A 63 -11.71 1.13 -21.26
C VAL A 63 -10.82 0.22 -20.40
N LEU A 64 -10.67 0.52 -19.11
CA LEU A 64 -9.91 -0.31 -18.18
C LEU A 64 -10.52 -1.71 -18.03
N ASP A 65 -11.83 -1.83 -17.86
CA ASP A 65 -12.53 -3.11 -17.72
C ASP A 65 -12.34 -4.01 -18.97
N LYS A 66 -12.50 -3.44 -20.17
CA LYS A 66 -12.19 -4.12 -21.42
C LYS A 66 -10.73 -4.56 -21.48
N PHE A 67 -9.81 -3.66 -21.15
CA PHE A 67 -8.38 -3.95 -21.17
C PHE A 67 -7.99 -5.08 -20.22
N ILE A 68 -8.51 -5.09 -18.99
CA ILE A 68 -8.28 -6.16 -18.01
C ILE A 68 -8.84 -7.49 -18.53
N THR A 69 -10.06 -7.47 -19.06
CA THR A 69 -10.75 -8.66 -19.58
C THR A 69 -9.99 -9.27 -20.76
N GLU A 70 -9.54 -8.45 -21.71
CA GLU A 70 -8.76 -8.89 -22.87
C GLU A 70 -7.35 -9.35 -22.48
N TYR A 71 -6.72 -8.68 -21.51
CA TYR A 71 -5.39 -9.03 -21.05
C TYR A 71 -5.36 -10.35 -20.28
N GLY A 72 -6.43 -10.67 -19.53
CA GLY A 72 -6.62 -11.98 -18.91
C GLY A 72 -5.61 -12.34 -17.82
N ALA A 73 -5.02 -11.35 -17.14
CA ALA A 73 -4.05 -11.59 -16.08
C ALA A 73 -4.72 -12.21 -14.83
N ALA A 74 -4.04 -13.19 -14.23
CA ALA A 74 -4.46 -13.73 -12.95
C ALA A 74 -4.35 -12.66 -11.85
N PRO A 75 -5.33 -12.56 -10.93
CA PRO A 75 -5.22 -11.69 -9.77
C PRO A 75 -4.01 -12.06 -8.91
N ARG A 76 -3.48 -11.07 -8.18
CA ARG A 76 -2.42 -11.29 -7.20
C ARG A 76 -2.70 -12.47 -6.25
N GLY A 77 -1.71 -13.34 -6.11
CA GLY A 77 -1.67 -14.34 -5.03
C GLY A 77 -1.35 -13.70 -3.68
N ARG A 78 -2.00 -14.18 -2.61
CA ARG A 78 -1.65 -13.74 -1.24
C ARG A 78 -0.37 -14.45 -0.80
N PRO A 79 0.56 -13.76 -0.11
CA PRO A 79 1.72 -14.39 0.47
C PRO A 79 1.27 -15.40 1.54
N SER A 80 2.12 -16.39 1.80
CA SER A 80 1.97 -17.23 2.99
C SER A 80 2.03 -16.36 4.25
N PRO A 81 1.26 -16.70 5.30
CA PRO A 81 1.30 -15.97 6.55
C PRO A 81 2.72 -15.92 7.12
N PHE A 82 3.08 -14.78 7.69
CA PHE A 82 4.39 -14.62 8.31
C PHE A 82 4.41 -15.25 9.70
N THR A 83 5.48 -15.97 10.01
CA THR A 83 5.64 -16.63 11.32
C THR A 83 6.43 -15.79 12.31
N GLU A 84 7.25 -14.86 11.84
CA GLU A 84 8.01 -13.94 12.68
C GLU A 84 7.12 -12.82 13.22
N MET A 85 7.43 -12.33 14.42
CA MET A 85 6.79 -11.12 14.93
C MET A 85 7.21 -9.92 14.09
N ARG A 86 6.24 -9.13 13.63
CA ARG A 86 6.47 -7.90 12.87
C ARG A 86 5.73 -6.75 13.53
N ILE A 87 6.47 -5.70 13.86
CA ILE A 87 5.95 -4.46 14.44
C ILE A 87 6.48 -3.28 13.65
N SER A 88 5.93 -2.09 13.87
CA SER A 88 6.37 -0.90 13.14
C SER A 88 6.18 0.39 13.93
N GLY A 89 7.11 1.32 13.73
CA GLY A 89 6.91 2.75 13.98
C GLY A 89 6.77 3.46 12.64
N LEU A 90 7.77 4.27 12.28
CA LEU A 90 7.95 4.78 10.91
C LEU A 90 8.53 3.72 9.96
N GLU A 91 9.31 2.79 10.51
CA GLU A 91 9.96 1.72 9.77
C GLU A 91 9.47 0.35 10.28
N PRO A 92 9.43 -0.67 9.40
CA PRO A 92 9.11 -2.02 9.83
C PRO A 92 10.26 -2.64 10.63
N LEU A 93 9.94 -3.35 11.70
CA LEU A 93 10.86 -4.16 12.48
C LEU A 93 10.39 -5.62 12.45
N VAL A 94 11.21 -6.49 11.87
CA VAL A 94 11.02 -7.93 11.88
C VAL A 94 11.86 -8.52 13.01
N VAL A 95 11.19 -9.14 13.99
CA VAL A 95 11.84 -9.81 15.11
C VAL A 95 12.04 -11.27 14.73
N ASP A 96 13.19 -11.53 14.12
CA ASP A 96 13.63 -12.85 13.72
C ASP A 96 14.75 -13.37 14.64
N LYS A 97 15.24 -14.57 14.34
CA LYS A 97 16.33 -15.23 15.08
C LYS A 97 17.69 -14.50 15.00
N ASN A 98 17.84 -13.53 14.09
CA ASN A 98 19.09 -12.82 13.85
C ASN A 98 19.15 -11.47 14.58
N LEU A 99 18.00 -10.90 14.98
CA LEU A 99 17.92 -9.59 15.66
C LEU A 99 18.59 -9.58 17.04
N GLY A 100 18.77 -10.75 17.67
CA GLY A 100 19.28 -10.87 19.04
C GLY A 100 18.24 -10.48 20.09
N PHE A 101 18.69 -10.11 21.30
CA PHE A 101 17.78 -9.69 22.37
C PHE A 101 17.26 -8.27 22.13
N MET A 102 15.93 -8.15 21.98
CA MET A 102 15.27 -6.87 21.79
C MET A 102 14.89 -6.26 23.14
N ASN A 103 15.43 -5.08 23.44
CA ASN A 103 15.06 -4.30 24.62
C ASN A 103 13.80 -3.47 24.33
N VAL A 104 12.80 -3.53 25.21
CA VAL A 104 11.61 -2.67 25.16
C VAL A 104 11.75 -1.60 26.24
N GLY A 105 11.76 -0.33 25.85
CA GLY A 105 11.98 0.78 26.78
C GLY A 105 10.81 0.98 27.75
N GLU A 106 11.05 0.86 29.06
CA GLU A 106 10.01 0.95 30.10
C GLU A 106 9.80 2.36 30.70
N ARG A 107 10.71 3.30 30.43
CA ARG A 107 10.76 4.59 31.15
C ARG A 107 9.57 5.50 30.93
N CYS A 108 8.81 5.28 29.86
CA CYS A 108 7.57 6.00 29.54
C CYS A 108 6.36 5.40 30.26
N ASN A 109 6.47 5.21 31.58
CA ASN A 109 5.45 4.62 32.43
C ASN A 109 5.29 5.47 33.70
N ILE A 110 4.07 5.89 34.02
CA ILE A 110 3.74 6.73 35.18
C ILE A 110 4.09 6.02 36.50
N ALA A 111 3.90 4.70 36.59
CA ALA A 111 4.18 3.94 37.81
C ALA A 111 5.69 3.76 38.06
N GLY A 112 6.47 3.59 36.99
CA GLY A 112 7.90 3.24 37.07
C GLY A 112 8.87 4.41 36.91
N SER A 113 8.41 5.60 36.53
CA SER A 113 9.30 6.74 36.20
C SER A 113 8.81 8.06 36.81
N ILE A 114 9.50 8.50 37.88
CA ILE A 114 9.16 9.75 38.59
C ILE A 114 9.18 10.97 37.66
N LYS A 115 10.19 11.05 36.77
CA LYS A 115 10.29 12.16 35.82
C LYS A 115 9.12 12.14 34.82
N TYR A 116 8.76 10.95 34.31
CA TYR A 116 7.65 10.82 33.36
C TYR A 116 6.31 11.17 34.02
N LYS A 117 6.06 10.64 35.23
CA LYS A 117 4.87 10.99 36.03
C LYS A 117 4.70 12.50 36.21
N LYS A 118 5.78 13.21 36.58
CA LYS A 118 5.75 14.67 36.77
C LYS A 118 5.44 15.43 35.48
N LEU A 119 5.87 14.95 34.32
CA LEU A 119 5.60 15.63 33.05
C LEU A 119 4.18 15.38 32.50
N ILE A 120 3.54 14.27 32.87
CA ILE A 120 2.20 13.90 32.39
C ILE A 120 1.07 14.39 33.31
N LEU A 121 1.31 14.47 34.63
CA LEU A 121 0.27 14.84 35.62
C LEU A 121 0.32 16.30 36.10
N ASN A 122 1.31 17.07 35.63
CA ASN A 122 1.36 18.52 35.83
C ASN A 122 0.68 19.22 34.65
#